data_AF-A0A2T4WRE6-F1
#
_entry.id   AF-A0A2T4WRE6-F1
#
_cell.length_a   1.000
_cell.length_b   1.000
_cell.length_c   1.000
_cell.angle_alpha   90.00
_cell.angle_beta   90.00
_cell.angle_gamma   90.00
#
_symmetry.space_group_name_H-M   'P 1'
#
loop_
_entity.id
_entity.type
_entity.pdbx_description
1 polymer ?
#
loop_
_entity_poly.entity_id
_entity_poly.type
_entity_poly.pdbx_seq_one_letter_code
_entity_poly.pdbx_strand_id
1 'polypeptide(L)'
;MSIKKYIDENRNKLDQAEVPSELWESISPKIKALPKNHFPWYWAAAILVLGLSIPLVWKMQIKEKALPQQRQLLPSSFLSLEKNYSQELDSLQNRIPLAEVKNDPDLNWIYNELAALEKINEKYRSDIGKGVPEDELVKVLIDYYEKRLHLLIRIERELKRKEKHHPHENINL
;
A
#
# COMPACT_ATOMS: atom_id res chain seq x y z
N MET A 1 1.08 12.32 69.20
CA MET A 1 2.55 12.28 69.04
C MET A 1 2.83 11.93 67.58
N SER A 2 3.54 12.77 66.82
CA SER A 2 3.76 12.50 65.39
C SER A 2 4.91 11.50 65.22
N ILE A 3 4.73 10.54 64.30
CA ILE A 3 5.74 9.52 63.95
C ILE A 3 7.10 10.16 63.67
N LYS A 4 7.10 11.33 63.03
CA LYS A 4 8.31 12.10 62.73
C LYS A 4 9.14 12.42 63.98
N LYS A 5 8.47 12.80 65.08
CA LYS A 5 9.13 13.14 66.33
C LYS A 5 9.71 11.90 67.04
N TYR A 6 8.99 10.77 66.98
CA TYR A 6 9.47 9.49 67.50
C TYR A 6 10.71 8.98 66.76
N ILE A 7 10.75 9.15 65.43
CA ILE A 7 11.89 8.76 64.60
C ILE A 7 13.10 9.65 64.91
N ASP A 8 12.94 10.97 64.99
CA ASP A 8 14.05 11.87 65.30
C ASP A 8 14.62 11.63 66.72
N GLU A 9 13.77 11.35 67.72
CA GLU A 9 14.20 11.08 69.09
C GLU A 9 14.93 9.73 69.25
N ASN A 10 14.69 8.77 68.35
CA ASN A 10 15.29 7.42 68.43
C ASN A 10 16.27 7.12 67.28
N ARG A 11 16.59 8.11 66.43
CA ARG A 11 17.43 7.92 65.24
C ARG A 11 18.81 7.33 65.56
N ASN A 12 19.44 7.78 66.64
CA ASN A 12 20.73 7.24 67.08
C ASN A 12 20.66 5.75 67.48
N LYS A 13 19.50 5.24 67.91
CA LYS A 13 19.32 3.80 68.20
C LYS A 13 19.02 2.98 66.95
N LEU A 14 18.41 3.60 65.94
CA LEU A 14 18.09 2.96 64.66
C LEU A 14 19.34 2.85 63.78
N ASP A 15 20.20 3.87 63.80
CA ASP A 15 21.40 3.95 62.95
C ASP A 15 22.60 3.16 63.52
N GLN A 16 22.49 2.58 64.72
CA GLN A 16 23.56 1.78 65.36
C GLN A 16 23.44 0.27 65.13
N ALA A 17 22.41 -0.20 64.42
CA ALA A 17 22.26 -1.61 64.09
C ALA A 17 23.11 -1.96 62.87
N GLU A 18 24.37 -2.36 63.09
CA GLU A 18 25.14 -3.05 62.06
C GLU A 18 24.42 -4.37 61.72
N VAL A 19 23.97 -4.48 60.47
CA VAL A 19 23.24 -5.66 59.99
C VAL A 19 24.23 -6.84 59.90
N PRO A 20 23.93 -8.01 60.50
CA PRO A 20 24.81 -9.18 60.41
C PRO A 20 25.03 -9.57 58.93
N SER A 21 26.28 -9.79 58.53
CA SER A 21 26.62 -10.21 57.16
C SER A 21 25.97 -11.53 56.75
N GLU A 22 25.65 -12.39 57.72
CA GLU A 22 24.93 -13.65 57.53
C GLU A 22 23.52 -13.46 56.96
N LEU A 23 22.85 -12.34 57.24
CA LEU A 23 21.54 -12.02 56.65
C LEU A 23 21.65 -11.76 55.14
N TRP A 24 22.72 -11.09 54.70
CA TRP A 24 22.96 -10.83 53.27
C TRP A 24 23.30 -12.11 52.50
N GLU A 25 24.08 -13.01 53.09
CA GLU A 25 24.39 -14.31 52.49
C GLU A 25 23.14 -15.18 52.29
N SER A 26 22.13 -15.07 53.17
CA SER A 26 20.87 -15.80 53.03
C SER A 26 19.91 -15.27 51.95
N ILE A 27 20.06 -14.01 51.53
CA ILE A 27 19.22 -13.39 50.48
C ILE A 27 19.78 -13.68 49.09
N SER A 28 21.10 -13.83 48.96
CA SER A 28 21.78 -13.93 47.67
C SER A 28 21.49 -15.20 46.83
N PRO A 29 21.18 -16.40 47.39
CA PRO A 29 21.08 -17.61 46.55
C PRO A 29 19.70 -17.82 45.89
N LYS A 30 18.73 -16.91 46.03
CA LYS A 30 17.39 -17.04 45.41
C LYS A 30 17.22 -16.34 44.06
N ILE A 31 18.27 -15.81 43.44
CA ILE A 31 18.21 -15.37 42.06
C ILE A 31 18.49 -16.57 41.15
N LYS A 32 17.46 -17.40 40.92
CA LYS A 32 17.51 -18.47 39.92
C LYS A 32 17.86 -17.83 38.57
N ALA A 33 18.97 -18.27 37.96
CA ALA A 33 19.31 -17.88 36.59
C ALA A 33 18.10 -18.17 35.67
N LEU A 34 17.66 -17.18 34.91
CA LEU A 34 16.57 -17.36 33.96
C LEU A 34 16.95 -18.45 32.94
N PRO A 35 16.03 -19.36 32.57
CA PRO A 35 16.30 -20.33 31.52
C PRO A 35 16.64 -19.59 30.23
N LYS A 36 17.73 -20.02 29.59
CA LYS A 36 18.21 -19.52 28.30
C LYS A 36 17.07 -19.64 27.29
N ASN A 37 16.52 -18.50 26.90
CA ASN A 37 15.37 -18.40 25.99
C ASN A 37 15.75 -19.03 24.65
N HIS A 38 15.27 -20.25 24.38
CA HIS A 38 15.31 -20.79 23.03
C HIS A 38 14.30 -19.99 22.21
N PHE A 39 14.80 -19.03 21.44
CA PHE A 39 14.01 -18.21 20.54
C PHE A 39 13.22 -19.15 19.61
N PRO A 40 11.88 -19.19 19.67
CA PRO A 40 11.12 -20.18 18.92
C PRO A 40 11.14 -19.80 17.44
N TRP A 41 11.97 -20.50 16.65
CA TRP A 41 12.07 -20.36 15.19
C TRP A 41 10.69 -20.31 14.53
N TYR A 42 9.68 -21.00 15.08
CA TYR A 42 8.31 -21.03 14.56
C TYR A 42 7.67 -19.64 14.33
N TRP A 43 8.11 -18.57 15.01
CA TRP A 43 7.66 -17.20 14.72
C TRP A 43 8.18 -16.65 13.37
N ALA A 44 9.37 -17.08 12.92
CA ALA A 44 9.92 -16.69 11.63
C ALA A 44 9.12 -17.28 10.45
N ALA A 45 8.59 -18.50 10.61
CA ALA A 45 7.78 -19.14 9.58
C ALA A 45 6.42 -18.44 9.39
N ALA A 46 5.76 -18.02 10.48
CA ALA A 46 4.48 -17.31 10.40
C ALA A 46 4.61 -15.92 9.74
N ILE A 47 5.70 -15.20 10.00
CA ILE A 47 5.99 -13.89 9.38
C ILE A 47 6.29 -14.05 7.89
N LEU A 48 6.99 -15.11 7.47
CA LEU A 48 7.24 -15.40 6.06
C LEU A 48 5.95 -15.74 5.29
N VAL A 49 5.06 -16.55 5.87
CA VAL A 49 3.77 -16.90 5.25
C VAL A 49 2.85 -15.69 5.15
N LEU A 50 2.75 -14.87 6.21
CA LEU A 50 1.95 -13.65 6.18
C LEU A 50 2.55 -12.62 5.21
N GLY A 51 3.87 -12.42 5.20
CA GLY A 51 4.55 -11.50 4.28
C GLY A 51 4.40 -11.86 2.79
N LEU A 52 4.37 -13.15 2.45
CA LEU A 52 4.16 -13.60 1.06
C LEU A 52 2.69 -13.58 0.63
N SER A 53 1.74 -13.65 1.57
CA SER A 53 0.31 -13.70 1.25
C SER A 53 -0.30 -12.32 0.91
N ILE A 54 0.21 -11.24 1.52
CA ILE A 54 -0.30 -9.87 1.34
C ILE A 54 -0.21 -9.36 -0.11
N PRO A 55 0.90 -9.49 -0.85
CA PRO A 55 0.97 -8.98 -2.23
C PRO A 55 0.09 -9.76 -3.21
N LEU A 56 -0.21 -11.04 -2.94
CA LEU A 56 -1.05 -11.88 -3.79
C LEU A 56 -2.54 -11.47 -3.72
N VAL A 57 -3.05 -11.18 -2.52
CA VAL A 57 -4.43 -10.72 -2.35
C VAL A 57 -4.62 -9.31 -2.94
N TRP A 58 -3.63 -8.44 -2.79
CA TRP A 58 -3.67 -7.09 -3.40
C TRP A 58 -3.72 -7.12 -4.93
N LYS A 59 -3.00 -8.04 -5.59
CA LYS A 59 -3.08 -8.18 -7.06
C LYS A 59 -4.42 -8.72 -7.56
N MET A 60 -5.13 -9.53 -6.76
CA MET A 60 -6.46 -10.05 -7.13
C MET A 60 -7.59 -9.04 -6.94
N GLN A 61 -7.56 -8.20 -5.89
CA GLN A 61 -8.66 -7.27 -5.60
C GLN A 61 -8.74 -6.05 -6.54
N ILE A 62 -7.69 -5.74 -7.30
CA ILE A 62 -7.68 -4.58 -8.20
C ILE A 62 -8.48 -4.84 -9.50
N LYS A 63 -8.80 -6.11 -9.84
CA LYS A 63 -9.43 -6.45 -11.12
C LYS A 63 -10.96 -6.28 -11.19
N GLU A 64 -11.67 -6.04 -10.08
CA GLU A 64 -13.15 -6.03 -10.10
C GLU A 64 -13.78 -4.88 -9.31
N LYS A 65 -13.39 -3.63 -9.59
CA LYS A 65 -14.06 -2.45 -8.99
C LYS A 65 -15.35 -2.01 -9.70
N ALA A 66 -15.91 -2.81 -10.60
CA ALA A 66 -17.28 -2.58 -11.06
C ALA A 66 -18.23 -3.43 -10.21
N LEU A 67 -19.12 -2.77 -9.46
CA LEU A 67 -20.15 -3.46 -8.68
C LEU A 67 -20.91 -4.44 -9.60
N PRO A 68 -21.03 -5.74 -9.26
CA PRO A 68 -21.60 -6.75 -10.14
C PRO A 68 -23.03 -6.42 -10.61
N GLN A 69 -23.77 -5.63 -9.84
CA GLN A 69 -25.11 -5.13 -10.19
C GLN A 69 -25.11 -4.09 -11.32
N GLN A 70 -24.08 -3.25 -11.45
CA GLN A 70 -24.00 -2.24 -12.52
C GLN A 70 -23.72 -2.87 -13.88
N ARG A 71 -22.96 -3.97 -13.92
CA ARG A 71 -22.65 -4.69 -15.16
C ARG A 71 -23.86 -5.36 -15.80
N GLN A 72 -24.87 -5.72 -15.01
CA GLN A 72 -26.09 -6.36 -15.50
C GLN A 72 -27.03 -5.39 -16.23
N LEU A 73 -26.84 -4.07 -16.02
CA LEU A 73 -27.65 -3.01 -16.62
C LEU A 73 -27.05 -2.47 -17.92
N LEU A 74 -25.95 -3.05 -18.40
CA LEU A 74 -25.27 -2.64 -19.62
C LEU A 74 -25.49 -3.67 -20.74
N PRO A 75 -25.48 -3.26 -22.02
CA PRO A 75 -25.64 -4.18 -23.12
C PRO A 75 -24.50 -5.21 -23.17
N SER A 76 -24.82 -6.45 -23.53
CA SER A 76 -23.82 -7.52 -23.68
C SER A 76 -22.75 -7.21 -24.74
N SER A 77 -23.11 -6.45 -25.78
CA SER A 77 -22.19 -5.94 -26.80
C SER A 77 -21.17 -4.95 -26.23
N PHE A 78 -21.57 -4.13 -25.25
CA PHE A 78 -20.63 -3.25 -24.56
C PHE A 78 -19.69 -4.05 -23.65
N LEU A 79 -20.19 -5.06 -22.93
CA LEU A 79 -19.36 -5.87 -22.02
C LEU A 79 -18.23 -6.60 -22.76
N SER A 80 -18.48 -7.09 -23.97
CA SER A 80 -17.44 -7.69 -24.81
C SER A 80 -16.42 -6.66 -25.32
N LEU A 81 -16.86 -5.45 -25.69
CA LEU A 81 -15.97 -4.34 -26.03
C LEU A 81 -15.13 -3.90 -24.83
N GLU A 82 -15.74 -3.70 -23.67
CA GLU A 82 -15.07 -3.35 -22.41
C GLU A 82 -13.95 -4.36 -22.09
N LYS A 83 -14.23 -5.66 -22.29
CA LYS A 83 -13.22 -6.70 -22.11
C LYS A 83 -12.03 -6.51 -23.06
N ASN A 84 -12.28 -6.24 -24.34
CA ASN A 84 -11.21 -6.02 -25.32
C ASN A 84 -10.37 -4.80 -24.94
N TYR A 85 -11.01 -3.65 -24.65
CA TYR A 85 -10.30 -2.45 -24.20
C TYR A 85 -9.52 -2.69 -22.91
N SER A 86 -10.06 -3.44 -21.95
CA SER A 86 -9.37 -3.77 -20.70
C SER A 86 -8.10 -4.59 -20.94
N GLN A 87 -8.15 -5.54 -21.88
CA GLN A 87 -6.99 -6.36 -22.24
C GLN A 87 -5.91 -5.50 -22.92
N GLU A 88 -6.31 -4.61 -23.83
CA GLU A 88 -5.38 -3.68 -24.46
C GLU A 88 -4.73 -2.74 -23.45
N LEU A 89 -5.53 -2.16 -22.54
CA LEU A 89 -5.03 -1.31 -21.46
C LEU A 89 -4.06 -2.06 -20.55
N ASP A 90 -4.38 -3.28 -20.14
CA ASP A 90 -3.49 -4.13 -19.34
C ASP A 90 -2.18 -4.37 -20.10
N SER A 91 -2.26 -4.69 -21.40
CA SER A 91 -1.08 -4.92 -22.23
C SER A 91 -0.19 -3.68 -22.32
N LEU A 92 -0.78 -2.49 -22.41
CA LEU A 92 -0.06 -1.22 -22.52
C LEU A 92 0.54 -0.79 -21.18
N GLN A 93 -0.20 -0.97 -20.08
CA GLN A 93 0.32 -0.72 -18.73
C GLN A 93 1.50 -1.61 -18.39
N ASN A 94 1.52 -2.86 -18.86
CA ASN A 94 2.66 -3.75 -18.66
C ASN A 94 3.91 -3.34 -19.47
N ARG A 95 3.74 -2.56 -20.55
CA ARG A 95 4.86 -2.06 -21.37
C ARG A 95 5.41 -0.73 -20.86
N ILE A 96 4.61 0.03 -20.12
CA ILE A 96 5.00 1.35 -19.59
C ILE A 96 5.43 1.16 -18.13
N PRO A 97 6.68 1.51 -17.75
CA PRO A 97 7.11 1.53 -16.36
C PRO A 97 6.49 2.71 -15.61
N LEU A 98 5.17 2.69 -15.39
CA LEU A 98 4.39 3.81 -14.84
C LEU A 98 4.94 4.33 -13.50
N ALA A 99 5.58 3.47 -12.70
CA ALA A 99 6.21 3.85 -11.43
C ALA A 99 7.42 4.77 -11.60
N GLU A 100 8.24 4.53 -12.64
CA GLU A 100 9.45 5.31 -12.93
C GLU A 100 9.09 6.64 -13.61
N VAL A 101 8.02 6.60 -14.40
CA VAL A 101 7.61 7.69 -15.29
C VAL A 101 6.69 8.70 -14.59
N LYS A 102 6.15 8.35 -13.42
CA LYS A 102 5.24 9.22 -12.65
C LYS A 102 5.87 10.56 -12.26
N ASN A 103 7.19 10.60 -12.11
CA ASN A 103 7.92 11.79 -11.68
C ASN A 103 8.43 12.64 -12.85
N ASP A 104 8.15 12.27 -14.09
CA ASP A 104 8.58 13.00 -15.28
C ASP A 104 7.74 14.29 -15.45
N PRO A 105 8.35 15.48 -15.34
CA PRO A 105 7.62 16.75 -15.45
C PRO A 105 6.90 16.90 -16.80
N ASP A 106 7.44 16.33 -17.87
CA ASP A 106 6.88 16.46 -19.23
C ASP A 106 5.59 15.64 -19.41
N LEU A 107 5.36 14.67 -18.52
CA LEU A 107 4.22 13.76 -18.58
C LEU A 107 3.16 14.05 -17.50
N ASN A 108 3.44 14.97 -16.57
CA ASN A 108 2.50 15.37 -15.52
C ASN A 108 1.13 15.79 -16.06
N TRP A 109 1.09 16.52 -17.18
CA TRP A 109 -0.18 16.94 -17.78
C TRP A 109 -1.00 15.73 -18.28
N ILE A 110 -0.34 14.65 -18.78
CA ILE A 110 -1.03 13.42 -19.20
C ILE A 110 -1.61 12.70 -17.99
N TYR A 111 -0.87 12.64 -16.87
CA TYR A 111 -1.38 12.04 -15.63
C TYR A 111 -2.56 12.82 -15.05
N ASN A 112 -2.51 14.15 -15.12
CA ASN A 112 -3.64 15.00 -14.72
C ASN A 112 -4.87 14.75 -15.59
N GLU A 113 -4.68 14.63 -16.91
CA GLU A 113 -5.76 14.30 -17.85
C GLU A 113 -6.34 12.91 -17.56
N LEU A 114 -5.49 11.90 -17.33
CA LEU A 114 -5.93 10.54 -16.96
C LEU A 114 -6.75 10.55 -15.66
N ALA A 115 -6.32 11.33 -14.66
CA ALA A 115 -7.05 11.44 -13.40
C ALA A 115 -8.40 12.16 -13.57
N ALA A 116 -8.48 13.18 -14.43
CA ALA A 116 -9.75 13.83 -14.77
C ALA A 116 -10.69 12.87 -15.50
N LEU A 117 -10.16 12.11 -16.46
CA LEU A 117 -10.89 11.11 -17.22
C LEU A 117 -11.46 10.01 -16.32
N GLU A 118 -10.69 9.56 -15.31
CA GLU A 118 -11.16 8.57 -14.34
C GLU A 118 -12.34 9.09 -13.51
N LYS A 119 -12.25 10.33 -13.01
CA LYS A 119 -13.36 10.96 -12.27
C LYS A 119 -14.64 11.05 -13.10
N ILE A 120 -14.50 11.33 -14.39
CA ILE A 120 -15.63 11.36 -15.32
C ILE A 120 -16.25 9.96 -15.43
N ASN A 121 -15.44 8.92 -15.67
CA ASN A 121 -15.90 7.53 -15.73
C ASN A 121 -16.58 7.08 -14.43
N GLU A 122 -16.00 7.38 -13.28
CA GLU A 122 -16.60 7.07 -11.96
C GLU A 122 -18.00 7.71 -11.82
N LYS A 123 -18.15 8.98 -12.23
CA LYS A 123 -19.44 9.67 -12.21
C LYS A 123 -20.46 8.96 -13.10
N TYR A 124 -20.12 8.69 -14.36
CA TYR A 124 -21.04 8.02 -15.29
C TYR A 124 -21.40 6.60 -14.84
N ARG A 125 -20.44 5.83 -14.31
CA ARG A 125 -20.71 4.52 -13.72
C ARG A 125 -21.64 4.60 -12.52
N SER A 126 -21.52 5.66 -11.72
CA SER A 126 -22.43 5.89 -10.60
C SER A 126 -23.86 6.21 -11.06
N ASP A 127 -24.04 6.68 -12.28
CA ASP A 127 -25.35 7.05 -12.83
C ASP A 127 -26.07 5.89 -13.55
N ILE A 128 -25.41 4.74 -13.67
CA ILE A 128 -26.00 3.49 -14.14
C ILE A 128 -27.24 3.15 -13.29
N GLY A 129 -28.37 2.96 -13.96
CA GLY A 129 -29.65 2.62 -13.31
C GLY A 129 -30.39 3.80 -12.68
N LYS A 130 -29.90 5.04 -12.80
CA LYS A 130 -30.57 6.25 -12.30
C LYS A 130 -31.44 6.98 -13.35
N GLY A 131 -31.82 6.29 -14.43
CA GLY A 131 -32.69 6.85 -15.48
C GLY A 131 -31.96 7.60 -16.60
N VAL A 132 -30.63 7.52 -16.68
CA VAL A 132 -29.84 7.99 -17.83
C VAL A 132 -30.07 7.05 -19.02
N PRO A 133 -30.23 7.56 -20.27
CA PRO A 133 -30.33 6.72 -21.46
C PRO A 133 -29.12 5.79 -21.59
N GLU A 134 -29.39 4.49 -21.76
CA GLU A 134 -28.37 3.44 -21.86
C GLU A 134 -27.39 3.70 -23.00
N ASP A 135 -27.88 4.11 -24.18
CA ASP A 135 -27.05 4.39 -25.35
C ASP A 135 -26.06 5.55 -25.13
N GLU A 136 -26.50 6.60 -24.44
CA GLU A 136 -25.65 7.77 -24.15
C GLU A 136 -24.56 7.41 -23.16
N LEU A 137 -24.93 6.65 -22.12
CA LEU A 137 -23.99 6.14 -21.13
C LEU A 137 -22.94 5.23 -21.78
N VAL A 138 -23.36 4.27 -22.59
CA VAL A 138 -22.46 3.33 -23.29
C VAL A 138 -21.49 4.09 -24.19
N LYS A 139 -21.97 5.08 -24.93
CA LYS A 139 -21.12 5.93 -25.78
C LYS A 139 -20.05 6.66 -24.96
N VAL A 140 -20.41 7.23 -23.82
CA VAL A 140 -19.45 7.92 -22.95
C VAL A 140 -18.43 6.95 -22.35
N LEU A 141 -18.85 5.74 -21.97
CA LEU A 141 -17.94 4.72 -21.45
C LEU A 141 -16.95 4.26 -22.53
N ILE A 142 -17.41 4.07 -23.78
CA ILE A 142 -16.52 3.75 -24.91
C ILE A 142 -15.53 4.90 -25.15
N ASP A 143 -16.00 6.14 -25.23
CA ASP A 143 -15.17 7.34 -25.42
C ASP A 143 -14.10 7.48 -24.31
N TYR A 144 -14.46 7.14 -23.07
CA TYR A 144 -13.50 7.02 -21.96
C TYR A 144 -12.39 6.00 -22.28
N TYR A 145 -12.74 4.77 -22.68
CA TYR A 145 -11.75 3.73 -22.96
C TYR A 145 -10.81 4.15 -24.10
N GLU A 146 -11.35 4.71 -25.18
CA GLU A 146 -10.57 5.20 -26.32
C GLU A 146 -9.59 6.31 -25.92
N LYS A 147 -10.06 7.32 -25.17
CA LYS A 147 -9.23 8.41 -24.69
C LYS A 147 -8.13 7.91 -23.75
N ARG A 148 -8.47 7.01 -22.82
CA ARG A 148 -7.50 6.40 -21.90
C ARG A 148 -6.41 5.66 -22.68
N LEU A 149 -6.78 4.87 -23.68
CA LEU A 149 -5.84 4.16 -24.54
C LEU A 149 -4.91 5.16 -25.27
N HIS A 150 -5.48 6.22 -25.84
CA HIS A 150 -4.72 7.24 -26.56
C HIS A 150 -3.67 7.95 -25.69
N LEU A 151 -4.02 8.29 -24.44
CA LEU A 151 -3.11 8.93 -23.49
C LEU A 151 -1.97 7.99 -23.11
N LEU A 152 -2.25 6.70 -22.87
CA LEU A 152 -1.21 5.72 -22.56
C LEU A 152 -0.29 5.47 -23.77
N ILE A 153 -0.83 5.37 -24.99
CA ILE A 153 -0.03 5.27 -26.22
C ILE A 153 0.86 6.50 -26.41
N ARG A 154 0.39 7.69 -26.02
CA ARG A 154 1.21 8.91 -26.05
C ARG A 154 2.35 8.81 -25.03
N ILE A 155 2.10 8.36 -23.80
CA ILE A 155 3.17 8.12 -22.80
C ILE A 155 4.21 7.15 -23.36
N GLU A 156 3.79 6.00 -23.89
CA GLU A 156 4.70 5.00 -24.46
C GLU A 156 5.59 5.60 -25.56
N ARG A 157 5.01 6.44 -26.43
CA ARG A 157 5.76 7.11 -27.51
C ARG A 157 6.77 8.12 -26.99
N GLU A 158 6.41 8.93 -26.01
CA GLU A 158 7.34 9.89 -25.42
C GLU A 158 8.50 9.18 -24.70
N LEU A 159 8.25 8.05 -24.04
CA LEU A 159 9.30 7.24 -23.43
C LEU A 159 10.26 6.67 -24.46
N LYS A 160 9.74 6.08 -25.56
CA LYS A 160 10.57 5.58 -26.67
C LYS A 160 11.39 6.68 -27.31
N ARG A 161 10.86 7.91 -27.40
CA ARG A 161 11.61 9.07 -27.90
C ARG A 161 12.76 9.42 -26.98
N LYS A 162 12.51 9.52 -25.67
CA LYS A 162 13.56 9.80 -24.67
C LYS A 162 14.66 8.74 -24.72
N GLU A 163 14.30 7.46 -24.76
CA GLU A 163 15.24 6.35 -24.88
C GLU A 163 16.11 6.45 -26.15
N LYS A 164 15.54 6.83 -27.30
CA LYS A 164 16.27 6.98 -28.56
C LYS A 164 17.23 8.18 -28.59
N HIS A 165 17.01 9.21 -27.76
CA HIS A 165 17.86 10.40 -27.74
C HIS A 165 19.06 10.29 -26.79
N HIS A 166 19.02 9.40 -25.78
CA HIS A 166 20.15 9.14 -24.88
C HIS A 166 21.33 8.26 -25.36
N PRO A 167 21.31 7.49 -26.48
CA PRO A 167 22.44 6.64 -26.85
C PRO A 167 23.62 7.41 -27.46
N HIS A 168 23.48 8.71 -27.75
CA HIS A 168 24.52 9.51 -28.41
C HIS A 168 25.32 10.45 -27.48
N GLU A 169 25.00 10.52 -26.18
CA GLU A 169 25.77 11.36 -25.24
C GLU A 169 27.00 10.65 -24.62
N ASN A 170 27.13 9.33 -24.79
CA ASN A 170 28.22 8.53 -24.18
C ASN A 170 29.31 8.08 -25.17
N ILE A 171 29.49 8.79 -26.29
CA ILE A 171 30.63 8.58 -27.20
C ILE A 171 31.52 9.81 -27.18
N ASN A 172 32.05 10.15 -26.00
CA ASN A 172 33.19 11.05 -25.80
C ASN A 172 33.64 10.97 -24.34
N LEU A 173 34.32 9.88 -23.98
CA LEU A 173 35.21 9.79 -22.83
C LEU A 173 36.47 9.03 -23.26
#